data_AF-A0AA43J760-F1
#
_entry.id   AF-A0AA43J760-F1
#
_cell.length_a   1.000
_cell.length_b   1.000
_cell.length_c   1.000
_cell.angle_alpha   90.00
_cell.angle_beta   90.00
_cell.angle_gamma   90.00
#
_symmetry.space_group_name_H-M   'P 1'
#
loop_
_entity.id
_entity.type
_entity.pdbx_description
1 polymer ?
#
loop_
_entity_poly.entity_id
_entity_poly.type
_entity_poly.pdbx_seq_one_letter_code
_entity_poly.pdbx_strand_id
1 'polypeptide(L)'
;MPEWATFGKLLIGVGLGIVFLGVLFLIADRMPALGNLFGWFGKLPGDISIKRENFSFYFPIGTSIVLSILLSLLFYLIGWLLRR
;
A
#
# COMPACT_ATOMS: atom_id res chain seq x y z
N MET A 1 33.83 -15.79 -4.20
CA MET A 1 32.74 -16.04 -3.22
C MET A 1 32.15 -14.76 -2.57
N PRO A 2 32.00 -13.61 -3.25
CA PRO A 2 31.32 -12.42 -2.69
C PRO A 2 29.77 -12.49 -2.73
N GLU A 3 29.23 -13.44 -3.49
CA GLU A 3 27.78 -13.66 -3.71
C GLU A 3 26.97 -13.78 -2.40
N TRP A 4 27.46 -14.59 -1.45
CA TRP A 4 26.77 -14.86 -0.18
C TRP A 4 26.69 -13.63 0.73
N ALA A 5 27.72 -12.78 0.71
CA ALA A 5 27.73 -11.55 1.49
C ALA A 5 26.73 -10.53 0.95
N THR A 6 26.60 -10.42 -0.37
CA THR A 6 25.59 -9.58 -1.02
C THR A 6 24.18 -10.09 -0.73
N PHE A 7 23.97 -11.41 -0.80
CA PHE A 7 22.69 -12.02 -0.49
C PHE A 7 22.29 -11.82 0.99
N GLY A 8 23.24 -11.94 1.92
CA GLY A 8 23.01 -11.66 3.34
C GLY A 8 22.63 -10.20 3.61
N LYS A 9 23.31 -9.24 2.96
CA LYS A 9 22.94 -7.81 3.06
C LYS A 9 21.55 -7.53 2.50
N LEU A 10 21.17 -8.19 1.40
CA LEU A 10 19.84 -8.07 0.81
C LEU A 10 18.77 -8.59 1.78
N LEU A 11 18.97 -9.78 2.37
CA LEU A 11 18.07 -10.35 3.37
C LEU A 11 17.89 -9.43 4.58
N ILE A 12 18.98 -8.86 5.10
CA ILE A 12 18.93 -7.90 6.22
C ILE A 12 18.14 -6.65 5.81
N GLY A 13 18.39 -6.10 4.63
CA GLY A 13 17.68 -4.92 4.12
C GLY A 13 16.17 -5.16 3.97
N VAL A 14 15.78 -6.30 3.39
CA VAL A 14 14.38 -6.69 3.26
C VAL A 14 13.74 -6.91 4.63
N GLY A 15 14.43 -7.61 5.55
CA GLY A 15 13.95 -7.84 6.91
C GLY A 15 13.70 -6.54 7.67
N LEU A 16 14.63 -5.58 7.59
CA LEU A 16 14.45 -4.25 8.18
C LEU A 16 13.27 -3.50 7.56
N GLY A 17 13.10 -3.60 6.24
CA GLY A 17 11.94 -3.02 5.54
C GLY A 17 10.61 -3.59 6.04
N ILE A 18 10.53 -4.91 6.23
CA ILE A 18 9.35 -5.58 6.77
C ILE A 18 9.07 -5.13 8.20
N VAL A 19 10.09 -5.09 9.07
CA VAL A 19 9.95 -4.62 10.46
C VAL A 19 9.45 -3.17 10.48
N PHE A 20 10.04 -2.30 9.65
CA PHE A 20 9.64 -0.91 9.55
C PHE A 20 8.17 -0.76 9.12
N LEU A 21 7.73 -1.50 8.09
CA LEU A 21 6.32 -1.53 7.68
C LEU A 21 5.40 -2.04 8.79
N GLY A 22 5.80 -3.08 9.51
CA GLY A 22 5.05 -3.61 10.65
C GLY A 22 4.87 -2.57 11.77
N VAL A 23 5.93 -1.84 12.10
CA VAL A 23 5.88 -0.75 13.08
C VAL A 23 4.98 0.39 12.58
N LEU A 24 5.07 0.77 11.31
CA LEU A 24 4.19 1.77 10.72
C LEU A 24 2.71 1.39 10.84
N PHE A 25 2.36 0.12 10.58
CA PHE A 25 0.99 -0.36 10.76
C PHE A 25 0.54 -0.35 12.21
N LEU A 26 1.41 -0.73 13.16
CA LEU A 26 1.09 -0.64 14.59
C LEU A 26 0.86 0.81 15.05
N ILE A 27 1.63 1.76 14.56
CA ILE A 27 1.44 3.19 14.87
C ILE A 27 0.16 3.73 14.20
N ALA A 28 -0.10 3.32 12.95
CA ALA A 28 -1.30 3.72 12.22
C ALA A 28 -2.59 3.24 12.90
N ASP A 29 -2.59 2.03 13.47
CA ASP A 29 -3.71 1.49 14.26
C ASP A 29 -3.93 2.27 15.58
N ARG A 30 -2.84 2.74 16.20
CA ARG A 30 -2.87 3.49 17.47
C ARG A 30 -3.20 4.99 17.30
N MET A 31 -3.09 5.55 16.10
CA MET A 31 -3.42 6.94 15.80
C MET A 31 -4.79 7.03 15.10
N PRO A 32 -5.88 7.45 15.77
CA PRO A 32 -7.21 7.54 15.18
C PRO A 32 -7.27 8.45 13.94
N ALA A 33 -6.40 9.46 13.87
CA ALA A 33 -6.30 10.37 12.73
C ALA A 33 -5.72 9.70 11.48
N LEU A 34 -4.75 8.77 11.63
CA LEU A 34 -4.16 8.01 10.52
C LEU A 34 -4.98 6.75 10.20
N GLY A 35 -5.53 6.10 11.22
CA GLY A 35 -6.44 4.97 11.09
C GLY A 35 -7.73 5.33 10.34
N ASN A 36 -8.24 6.56 10.45
CA ASN A 36 -9.37 7.03 9.63
C ASN A 36 -8.99 7.32 8.17
N LEU A 37 -7.74 7.72 7.88
CA LEU A 37 -7.25 7.89 6.51
C LEU A 37 -7.08 6.54 5.80
N PHE A 38 -6.54 5.54 6.49
CA PHE A 38 -6.41 4.18 5.97
C PHE A 38 -7.68 3.33 6.13
N GLY A 39 -8.60 3.70 7.01
CA GLY A 39 -9.87 2.99 7.24
C GLY A 39 -10.85 3.07 6.07
N TRP A 40 -10.65 4.04 5.17
CA TRP A 40 -11.34 4.15 3.89
C TRP A 40 -10.67 3.30 2.79
N PHE A 41 -9.39 2.97 2.94
CA PHE A 41 -8.66 2.11 2.03
C PHE A 41 -9.22 0.69 2.16
N GLY A 42 -10.10 0.35 1.22
CA GLY A 42 -10.84 -0.92 1.20
C GLY A 42 -12.27 -0.90 1.71
N LYS A 43 -12.81 0.27 2.05
CA LYS A 43 -14.24 0.50 2.31
C LYS A 43 -14.85 1.53 1.36
N LEU A 44 -14.27 1.66 0.17
CA LEU A 44 -14.86 2.52 -0.85
C LEU A 44 -16.15 1.88 -1.39
N PRO A 45 -17.20 2.67 -1.67
CA PRO A 45 -18.40 2.15 -2.32
C PRO A 45 -18.00 1.52 -3.66
N GLY A 46 -18.32 0.23 -3.82
CA GLY A 46 -17.90 -0.58 -4.97
C GLY A 46 -16.84 -1.64 -4.67
N ASP A 47 -16.13 -1.56 -3.54
CA ASP A 47 -15.27 -2.66 -3.09
C ASP A 47 -16.10 -3.84 -2.58
N ILE A 48 -15.81 -5.04 -3.08
CA ILE A 48 -16.55 -6.27 -2.73
C ILE A 48 -15.75 -7.02 -1.67
N SER A 49 -16.29 -7.13 -0.46
CA SER A 49 -15.71 -7.96 0.61
C SER A 49 -16.71 -9.05 1.01
N ILE A 50 -16.33 -10.30 0.77
CA ILE A 50 -17.09 -11.49 1.15
C ILE A 50 -16.29 -12.22 2.22
N LYS A 51 -16.77 -12.18 3.47
CA LYS A 51 -16.16 -12.89 4.60
C LYS A 51 -17.09 -14.03 5.05
N ARG A 52 -16.58 -15.25 5.03
CA ARG A 52 -17.18 -16.50 5.52
C ARG A 52 -16.24 -17.11 6.57
N GLU A 53 -16.72 -18.07 7.37
CA GLU A 53 -15.94 -18.69 8.46
C GLU A 53 -14.55 -19.21 8.04
N ASN A 54 -14.43 -19.80 6.85
CA ASN A 54 -13.15 -20.32 6.33
C ASN A 54 -12.70 -19.67 5.01
N PHE A 55 -13.36 -18.59 4.57
CA PHE A 55 -13.08 -17.97 3.27
C PHE A 55 -13.25 -16.46 3.32
N SER A 56 -12.19 -15.73 2.96
CA SER A 56 -12.23 -14.28 2.80
C SER A 56 -11.83 -13.91 1.38
N PHE A 57 -12.75 -13.29 0.64
CA PHE A 57 -12.48 -12.73 -0.68
C PHE A 57 -12.68 -11.22 -0.64
N TYR A 58 -11.67 -10.49 -1.09
CA TYR A 58 -11.69 -9.03 -1.17
C TYR A 58 -11.34 -8.61 -2.60
N PHE A 59 -12.20 -7.81 -3.22
CA PHE A 59 -12.03 -7.31 -4.58
C PHE A 59 -12.16 -5.77 -4.61
N PRO A 60 -11.02 -5.05 -4.73
CA PRO A 60 -10.94 -3.60 -4.57
C PRO A 60 -11.32 -2.83 -5.85
N ILE A 61 -12.57 -2.89 -6.32
CA ILE A 61 -12.98 -2.20 -7.56
C ILE A 61 -12.91 -0.68 -7.39
N GLY A 62 -13.57 -0.16 -6.35
CA GLY A 62 -13.63 1.28 -6.08
C GLY A 62 -12.25 1.84 -5.77
N THR A 63 -11.48 1.13 -4.95
CA THR A 63 -10.10 1.50 -4.64
C THR A 63 -9.21 1.51 -5.89
N SER A 64 -9.33 0.53 -6.80
CA SER A 64 -8.53 0.48 -8.04
C SER A 64 -8.87 1.62 -9.00
N ILE A 65 -10.15 1.99 -9.11
CA ILE A 65 -10.60 3.11 -9.95
C ILE A 65 -10.03 4.43 -9.41
N VAL A 66 -10.18 4.69 -8.11
CA VAL A 66 -9.66 5.91 -7.47
C VAL A 66 -8.15 6.00 -7.64
N LEU A 67 -7.44 4.89 -7.40
CA LEU A 67 -6.00 4.82 -7.58
C LEU A 67 -5.58 5.13 -9.02
N SER A 68 -6.27 4.56 -10.01
CA SER A 68 -6.01 4.81 -11.44
C SER A 68 -6.18 6.29 -11.81
N ILE A 69 -7.25 6.93 -11.35
CA ILE A 69 -7.51 8.36 -11.58
C ILE A 69 -6.40 9.21 -10.96
N LEU A 70 -6.02 8.91 -9.71
CA LEU A 70 -4.94 9.61 -9.00
C LEU A 70 -3.61 9.50 -9.72
N LEU A 71 -3.20 8.30 -10.13
CA LEU A 71 -1.95 8.11 -10.88
C LEU A 71 -2.00 8.82 -12.24
N SER A 72 -3.13 8.74 -12.94
CA SER A 72 -3.30 9.41 -14.22
C SER A 72 -3.17 10.93 -14.10
N LEU A 73 -3.80 11.51 -13.07
CA LEU A 73 -3.69 12.94 -12.78
C LEU A 73 -2.27 13.34 -12.38
N LEU A 74 -1.59 12.50 -11.59
CA LEU A 74 -0.19 12.72 -11.20
C LEU A 74 0.73 12.74 -12.43
N PHE A 75 0.63 11.75 -13.32
CA PHE A 75 1.43 11.72 -14.55
C PHE A 75 1.06 12.85 -15.51
N TYR A 76 -0.21 13.23 -15.57
CA TYR A 76 -0.64 14.41 -16.33
C TYR A 76 0.04 15.68 -15.81
N LEU A 77 0.03 15.90 -14.49
CA LEU A 77 0.61 17.09 -13.88
C LEU A 77 2.14 17.13 -14.00
N ILE A 78 2.82 16.00 -13.78
CA ILE A 78 4.27 15.88 -13.98
C ILE A 78 4.61 16.15 -15.45
N GLY A 79 3.88 15.52 -16.38
CA GLY A 79 4.07 15.72 -17.81
C GLY A 79 3.76 17.15 -18.27
N TRP A 80 2.84 17.84 -17.60
CA TRP A 80 2.56 19.26 -17.83
C TRP A 80 3.70 20.14 -17.30
N LEU A 81 4.20 19.86 -16.10
CA LEU A 81 5.28 20.62 -15.47
C LEU A 81 6.62 20.45 -16.22
N LEU A 82 6.93 19.24 -16.68
CA LEU A 82 8.17 18.94 -17.43
C LEU A 82 8.16 19.45 -18.88
N ARG A 83 6.98 19.78 -19.43
CA ARG A 83 6.83 20.34 -20.78
C ARG A 83 6.74 21.87 -20.80
N ARG A 84 6.82 22.51 -19.63
CA ARG A 84 6.89 23.96 -19.46
C ARG A 84 8.34 24.38 -19.28
#